data_AF-A0A7V3EQG6-F1
#
_entry.id   AF-A0A7V3EQG6-F1
#
_cell.length_a   1.000
_cell.length_b   1.000
_cell.length_c   1.000
_cell.angle_alpha   90.00
_cell.angle_beta   90.00
_cell.angle_gamma   90.00
#
_symmetry.space_group_name_H-M   'P 1'
#
loop_
_entity.id
_entity.type
_entity.pdbx_description
1 polymer ?
#
loop_
_entity_poly.entity_id
_entity_poly.type
_entity_poly.pdbx_seq_one_letter_code
_entity_poly.pdbx_strand_id
1 'polypeptide(L)'
;MSGILAAALAFAFFFALVFFSREKWMGIGDAYLAILLGLFLGWPKIILAIFLAFSVGAIYGIITIVLKQKTLKSQVPFAPFLVAGTLIAVFFYSEIINWYFGLFY
;
A
#
# COMPACT_ATOMS: atom_id res chain seq x y z
N MET A 1 -0.08 -16.66 13.85
CA MET A 1 1.05 -17.20 13.07
C MET A 1 1.31 -16.46 11.74
N SER A 2 0.29 -15.84 11.11
CA SER A 2 0.43 -15.20 9.79
C SER A 2 0.97 -13.77 9.77
N GLY A 3 1.01 -13.06 10.91
CA GLY A 3 1.50 -11.68 10.99
C GLY A 3 2.97 -11.52 10.66
N ILE A 4 3.82 -12.42 11.15
CA ILE A 4 5.26 -12.40 10.89
C ILE A 4 5.55 -12.66 9.41
N LEU A 5 4.85 -13.62 8.80
CA LEU A 5 4.95 -13.90 7.37
C LEU A 5 4.51 -12.68 6.53
N ALA A 6 3.38 -12.08 6.88
CA ALA A 6 2.87 -10.87 6.22
C ALA A 6 3.84 -9.71 6.33
N ALA A 7 4.41 -9.48 7.52
CA ALA A 7 5.41 -8.45 7.76
C ALA A 7 6.70 -8.69 6.96
N ALA A 8 7.20 -9.92 6.96
CA ALA A 8 8.40 -10.28 6.21
C ALA A 8 8.21 -10.10 4.69
N LEU A 9 7.06 -10.56 4.15
CA LEU A 9 6.74 -10.41 2.73
C LEU A 9 6.52 -8.94 2.35
N ALA A 10 5.76 -8.19 3.15
CA ALA A 10 5.55 -6.77 2.90
C ALA A 10 6.86 -5.99 2.97
N PHE A 11 7.68 -6.24 4.00
CA PHE A 11 9.01 -5.63 4.08
C PHE A 11 9.89 -5.99 2.89
N ALA A 12 9.98 -7.26 2.52
CA ALA A 12 10.79 -7.70 1.39
C ALA A 12 10.36 -7.02 0.09
N PHE A 13 9.05 -6.89 -0.14
CA PHE A 13 8.51 -6.18 -1.29
C PHE A 13 8.90 -4.70 -1.30
N PHE A 14 8.66 -3.97 -0.21
CA PHE A 14 9.01 -2.55 -0.12
C PHE A 14 10.52 -2.33 -0.16
N PHE A 15 11.29 -3.14 0.56
CA PHE A 15 12.74 -3.09 0.58
C PHE A 15 13.34 -3.34 -0.80
N ALA A 16 12.80 -4.29 -1.57
CA ALA A 16 13.23 -4.49 -2.96
C ALA A 16 13.01 -3.23 -3.80
N LEU A 17 11.85 -2.57 -3.69
CA LEU A 17 11.59 -1.31 -4.39
C LEU A 17 12.58 -0.21 -4.00
N VAL A 18 12.89 -0.07 -2.71
CA VAL A 18 13.85 0.91 -2.20
C VAL A 18 15.27 0.59 -2.70
N PHE A 19 15.70 -0.66 -2.62
CA PHE A 19 17.02 -1.12 -3.03
C PHE A 19 17.27 -0.93 -4.53
N PHE A 20 16.33 -1.36 -5.38
CA PHE A 20 16.45 -1.20 -6.83
C PHE A 20 16.34 0.24 -7.29
N SER A 21 15.47 1.05 -6.66
CA SER A 21 15.29 2.46 -7.04
C SER A 21 16.34 3.40 -6.43
N ARG A 22 17.16 2.93 -5.48
CA ARG A 22 18.06 3.76 -4.65
C ARG A 22 17.30 4.90 -3.99
N GLU A 23 16.18 4.56 -3.34
CA GLU A 23 15.25 5.48 -2.67
C GLU A 23 14.59 6.55 -3.55
N LYS A 24 14.67 6.43 -4.89
CA LYS A 24 14.05 7.41 -5.81
C LYS A 24 12.53 7.30 -5.87
N TRP A 25 12.00 6.08 -5.76
CA TRP A 25 10.56 5.83 -5.88
C TRP A 25 9.85 6.01 -4.55
N MET A 26 10.49 5.56 -3.48
CA MET A 26 9.89 5.45 -2.16
C MET A 26 11.01 5.43 -1.11
N GLY A 27 10.73 5.97 0.07
CA GLY A 27 11.70 6.01 1.15
C GLY A 27 11.77 4.70 1.92
N ILE A 28 12.90 4.43 2.57
CA ILE A 28 13.05 3.26 3.45
C ILE A 28 12.07 3.28 4.63
N GLY A 29 11.61 4.47 5.04
CA GLY A 29 10.57 4.64 6.05
C GLY A 29 9.27 3.89 5.72
N ASP A 30 8.88 3.85 4.44
CA ASP A 30 7.68 3.14 4.00
C ASP A 30 7.84 1.61 4.13
N ALA A 31 9.07 1.09 3.98
CA ALA A 31 9.37 -0.32 4.22
C ALA A 31 9.25 -0.68 5.72
N TYR A 32 9.71 0.19 6.61
CA TYR A 32 9.54 -0.02 8.06
C TYR A 32 8.05 0.04 8.47
N LEU A 33 7.27 0.94 7.88
CA LEU A 33 5.82 0.96 8.05
C LEU A 33 5.18 -0.35 7.57
N ALA A 34 5.62 -0.90 6.44
CA ALA A 34 5.12 -2.16 5.93
C ALA A 34 5.33 -3.35 6.91
N ILE A 35 6.41 -3.35 7.70
CA ILE A 35 6.60 -4.34 8.79
C ILE A 35 5.49 -4.20 9.82
N LEU A 36 5.29 -2.99 10.36
CA LEU A 36 4.31 -2.73 11.41
C LEU A 36 2.89 -3.08 10.95
N LEU A 37 2.54 -2.68 9.73
CA LEU A 37 1.22 -2.94 9.16
C LEU A 37 1.04 -4.42 8.81
N GLY A 38 2.09 -5.10 8.35
CA GLY A 38 2.05 -6.55 8.12
C GLY A 38 1.87 -7.35 9.41
N LEU A 39 2.52 -6.94 10.51
CA LEU A 39 2.32 -7.54 11.84
C LEU A 39 0.90 -7.28 12.35
N PHE A 40 0.37 -6.08 12.12
CA PHE A 40 -0.94 -5.65 12.61
C PHE A 40 -2.09 -6.30 11.83
N LEU A 41 -2.07 -6.26 10.50
CA LEU A 41 -3.14 -6.80 9.64
C LEU A 41 -3.05 -8.32 9.48
N GLY A 42 -1.84 -8.85 9.39
CA GLY A 42 -1.58 -10.23 9.00
C GLY A 42 -1.98 -10.58 7.56
N TRP A 43 -1.73 -11.84 7.22
CA TRP A 43 -2.11 -12.40 5.92
C TRP A 43 -3.57 -12.88 5.93
N PRO A 44 -4.35 -12.68 4.86
CA PRO A 44 -4.02 -12.00 3.59
C PRO A 44 -4.38 -10.50 3.56
N LYS A 45 -4.90 -9.93 4.64
CA LYS A 45 -5.42 -8.55 4.68
C LYS A 45 -4.41 -7.49 4.24
N ILE A 46 -3.12 -7.71 4.52
CA ILE A 46 -2.03 -6.81 4.10
C ILE A 46 -1.99 -6.59 2.57
N ILE A 47 -2.37 -7.60 1.78
CA ILE A 47 -2.36 -7.52 0.31
C ILE A 47 -3.39 -6.48 -0.15
N LEU A 48 -4.61 -6.54 0.42
CA LEU A 48 -5.65 -5.58 0.12
C LEU A 48 -5.24 -4.16 0.55
N ALA A 49 -4.62 -4.03 1.73
CA ALA A 49 -4.14 -2.73 2.21
C ALA A 49 -3.11 -2.10 1.27
N ILE A 50 -2.10 -2.88 0.83
CA ILE A 50 -1.08 -2.42 -0.12
C ILE A 50 -1.72 -2.05 -1.46
N PHE A 51 -2.61 -2.90 -1.98
CA PHE A 51 -3.32 -2.63 -3.23
C PHE A 51 -4.12 -1.33 -3.19
N LEU A 52 -4.89 -1.12 -2.11
CA LEU A 52 -5.66 0.11 -1.91
C LEU A 52 -4.75 1.34 -1.75
N ALA A 53 -3.62 1.20 -1.05
CA ALA A 53 -2.64 2.27 -0.90
C ALA A 53 -2.09 2.74 -2.25
N PHE A 54 -1.67 1.80 -3.11
CA PHE A 54 -1.24 2.13 -4.47
C PHE A 54 -2.36 2.71 -5.32
N SER A 55 -3.58 2.19 -5.20
CA SER A 55 -4.75 2.68 -5.95
C SER A 55 -5.09 4.13 -5.59
N VAL A 56 -5.20 4.43 -4.30
CA VAL A 56 -5.48 5.79 -3.80
C VAL A 56 -4.32 6.74 -4.14
N GLY A 57 -3.07 6.29 -3.95
CA GLY A 57 -1.88 7.08 -4.31
C GLY A 57 -1.80 7.39 -5.80
N ALA A 58 -2.14 6.44 -6.66
CA ALA A 58 -2.19 6.63 -8.11
C ALA A 58 -3.30 7.61 -8.51
N ILE A 59 -4.50 7.47 -7.96
CA ILE A 59 -5.61 8.40 -8.21
C ILE A 59 -5.21 9.82 -7.79
N TYR A 60 -4.65 9.99 -6.59
CA TYR A 60 -4.17 11.28 -6.12
C TYR A 60 -3.05 11.86 -7.01
N GLY A 61 -2.09 11.03 -7.42
CA GLY A 61 -1.03 11.42 -8.34
C GLY A 61 -1.57 11.91 -9.68
N ILE A 62 -2.50 11.16 -10.28
CA ILE A 62 -3.15 11.53 -11.55
C ILE A 62 -3.91 12.85 -11.40
N ILE A 63 -4.73 12.99 -10.36
CA ILE A 63 -5.52 14.21 -10.11
C ILE A 63 -4.60 15.43 -9.98
N THR A 64 -3.54 15.33 -9.18
CA THR A 64 -2.62 16.47 -8.97
C THR A 64 -1.80 16.85 -10.21
N ILE A 65 -1.50 15.88 -11.08
CA ILE A 65 -0.88 16.14 -12.39
C ILE A 65 -1.87 16.81 -13.34
N VAL A 66 -3.11 16.32 -13.42
CA VAL A 66 -4.16 16.90 -14.29
C VAL A 66 -4.51 18.33 -13.87
N LEU A 67 -4.55 18.60 -12.57
CA LEU A 67 -4.74 19.94 -12.00
C LEU A 67 -3.50 20.84 -12.14
N LYS A 68 -2.42 20.36 -12.78
CA LYS A 68 -1.14 21.06 -12.97
C LYS A 68 -0.48 21.55 -11.68
N GLN A 69 -0.84 20.96 -10.54
CA GLN A 69 -0.25 21.28 -9.23
C GLN A 69 1.08 20.54 -9.02
N LYS A 70 1.26 19.39 -9.67
CA LYS A 70 2.46 18.55 -9.60
C LYS A 70 2.86 18.07 -10.99
N THR A 71 4.11 17.66 -11.12
CA THR A 71 4.65 17.05 -12.34
C THR A 71 4.86 15.55 -12.13
N LEU A 72 5.09 14.80 -13.22
CA LEU A 72 5.48 13.38 -13.14
C LEU A 72 6.78 13.14 -12.36
N LYS A 73 7.61 14.17 -12.16
CA LYS A 73 8.85 14.10 -11.37
C LYS A 73 8.66 14.50 -9.90
N SER A 74 7.48 14.99 -9.54
CA SER A 74 7.20 15.44 -8.17
C SER A 74 7.09 14.23 -7.24
N GLN A 75 7.85 14.25 -6.16
CA GLN A 75 7.76 13.22 -5.13
C GLN A 75 6.51 13.44 -4.26
N VAL A 76 5.84 12.34 -3.92
CA VAL A 76 4.71 12.33 -3.00
C VAL A 76 5.00 11.29 -1.93
N PRO A 77 4.90 11.63 -0.63
CA PRO A 77 5.11 10.65 0.43
C PRO A 77 4.07 9.54 0.32
N PHE A 78 4.51 8.28 0.34
CA PHE A 78 3.62 7.13 0.17
C PHE A 78 2.95 6.70 1.48
N ALA A 79 3.62 6.88 2.63
CA ALA A 79 3.11 6.55 3.96
C ALA A 79 1.63 6.94 4.23
N PRO A 80 1.13 8.15 3.90
CA PRO A 80 -0.27 8.50 4.15
C PRO A 80 -1.26 7.60 3.40
N PHE A 81 -0.94 7.22 2.16
CA PHE A 81 -1.78 6.31 1.37
C PHE A 81 -1.70 4.88 1.90
N LEU A 82 -0.53 4.48 2.38
CA LEU A 82 -0.35 3.18 3.02
C LEU A 82 -1.21 3.05 4.29
N VAL A 83 -1.22 4.08 5.14
CA VAL A 83 -2.09 4.15 6.31
C VAL A 83 -3.57 4.14 5.91
N ALA A 84 -3.96 4.92 4.89
CA ALA A 84 -5.34 4.94 4.40
C ALA A 84 -5.79 3.57 3.89
N GLY A 85 -4.96 2.89 3.08
CA GLY A 85 -5.21 1.54 2.60
C GLY A 85 -5.33 0.53 3.74
N THR A 86 -4.48 0.64 4.77
CA THR A 86 -4.61 -0.18 5.98
C THR A 86 -5.91 0.07 6.72
N LEU A 87 -6.31 1.33 6.96
CA LEU A 87 -7.57 1.62 7.63
C LEU A 87 -8.76 1.01 6.87
N ILE A 88 -8.79 1.14 5.55
CA ILE A 88 -9.85 0.53 4.74
C ILE A 88 -9.83 -1.00 4.88
N ALA A 89 -8.65 -1.63 4.82
CA ALA A 89 -8.53 -3.08 4.98
C ALA A 89 -8.87 -3.57 6.40
N VAL A 90 -8.72 -2.74 7.43
CA VAL A 90 -9.15 -3.10 8.80
C VAL A 90 -10.66 -3.21 8.86
N PHE A 91 -11.38 -2.22 8.32
CA PHE A 91 -12.83 -2.09 8.50
C PHE A 91 -13.67 -2.76 7.42
N PHE A 92 -13.16 -2.88 6.19
CA PHE A 92 -13.98 -3.27 5.03
C PHE A 92 -13.44 -4.49 4.27
N TYR A 93 -12.46 -5.22 4.81
CA TYR A 93 -11.85 -6.36 4.11
C TYR A 93 -12.88 -7.42 3.71
N SER A 94 -13.77 -7.82 4.63
CA SER A 94 -14.80 -8.84 4.38
C SER A 94 -15.75 -8.44 3.25
N GLU A 95 -16.23 -7.21 3.32
CA GLU A 95 -17.20 -6.62 2.40
C GLU A 95 -16.59 -6.52 1.01
N ILE A 96 -15.36 -6.02 0.89
CA ILE A 96 -14.65 -5.86 -0.38
C ILE A 96 -14.38 -7.23 -1.02
N ILE A 97 -13.91 -8.21 -0.23
CA ILE A 97 -13.57 -9.53 -0.76
C ILE A 97 -14.82 -10.31 -1.17
N ASN A 98 -15.89 -10.26 -0.36
CA ASN A 98 -17.17 -10.90 -0.70
C ASN A 98 -17.79 -10.26 -1.94
N TRP A 99 -17.76 -8.93 -2.05
CA TRP A 99 -18.19 -8.22 -3.24
C TRP A 99 -17.39 -8.65 -4.47
N TYR A 100 -16.05 -8.71 -4.36
CA TYR A 100 -15.18 -9.14 -5.46
C TYR A 100 -15.48 -10.56 -5.93
N PHE A 101 -15.59 -11.54 -5.01
CA PHE A 101 -15.91 -12.92 -5.38
C PHE A 101 -17.35 -13.09 -5.87
N GLY A 102 -18.29 -12.28 -5.37
CA GLY A 102 -19.68 -12.24 -5.84
C GLY A 102 -19.86 -11.65 -7.24
N LEU A 103 -18.81 -11.09 -7.86
CA LEU A 103 -18.86 -10.72 -9.29
C LEU A 103 -18.61 -11.93 -10.21
N PHE A 104 -18.00 -12.99 -9.70
CA PHE A 104 -17.63 -14.19 -10.48
C PHE A 104 -18.58 -15.38 -10.26
N TYR A 105 -19.54 -15.24 -9.36
CA TYR A 105 -20.61 -16.20 -9.06
C TYR A 105 -21.96 -15.54 -9.32
#